data_AF-A0A2V8U9P6-F1
#
_entry.id   AF-A0A2V8U9P6-F1
#
_cell.length_a   1.000
_cell.length_b   1.000
_cell.length_c   1.000
_cell.angle_alpha   90.00
_cell.angle_beta   90.00
_cell.angle_gamma   90.00
#
_symmetry.space_group_name_H-M   'P 1'
#
loop_
_entity.id
_entity.type
_entity.pdbx_description
1 polymer ?
#
loop_
_entity_poly.entity_id
_entity_poly.type
_entity_poly.pdbx_seq_one_letter_code
_entity_poly.pdbx_strand_id
1 'polypeptide(L)'
;MQGKGARRSGRLEERSNSGVVKSRSRQALAALALCVLTSLVYSNSFQAGFALDNRRLLLQDPRIREASVQNLQLIFKHTYWWPDGESGLYRPITTASYLFNYAILGNGDRPAGYHWINL
;
A
#
# COMPACT_ATOMS: atom_id res chain seq x y z
N MET A 1 23.16 -25.00 62.53
CA MET A 1 22.92 -23.80 61.69
C MET A 1 22.84 -24.22 60.22
N GLN A 2 21.65 -24.55 59.69
CA GLN A 2 21.46 -24.82 58.26
C GLN A 2 20.13 -24.22 57.82
N GLY A 3 20.09 -23.60 56.63
CA GLY A 3 18.83 -23.16 56.00
C GLY A 3 18.69 -21.67 55.70
N LYS A 4 19.63 -21.04 54.97
CA LYS A 4 19.40 -19.70 54.38
C LYS A 4 19.80 -19.53 52.89
N GLY A 5 20.39 -20.55 52.25
CA GLY A 5 20.90 -20.43 50.87
C GLY A 5 19.84 -20.51 49.76
N ALA A 6 18.91 -21.48 49.84
CA ALA A 6 18.00 -21.78 48.72
C ALA A 6 16.96 -20.68 48.43
N ARG A 7 16.48 -19.96 49.45
CA ARG A 7 15.45 -18.91 49.27
C ARG A 7 15.95 -17.64 48.55
N ARG A 8 17.26 -17.38 48.56
CA ARG A 8 17.83 -16.19 47.90
C ARG A 8 17.96 -16.37 46.39
N SER A 9 18.28 -17.57 45.93
CA SER A 9 18.45 -17.88 44.50
C SER A 9 17.13 -17.78 43.73
N GLY A 10 16.04 -18.38 44.23
CA GLY A 10 14.72 -18.29 43.57
C GLY A 10 14.17 -16.87 43.47
N ARG A 11 14.41 -16.01 44.47
CA ARG A 11 13.96 -14.60 44.46
C ARG A 11 14.70 -13.73 43.42
N LEU A 12 15.95 -14.09 43.07
CA LEU A 12 16.72 -13.38 42.05
C LEU A 12 16.31 -13.82 40.64
N GLU A 13 16.07 -15.11 40.42
CA GLU A 13 15.52 -15.61 39.15
C GLU A 13 14.10 -15.07 38.89
N GLU A 14 13.24 -15.05 39.91
CA GLU A 14 11.87 -14.52 39.79
C GLU A 14 11.86 -13.00 39.49
N ARG A 15 12.80 -12.25 40.07
CA ARG A 15 13.00 -10.82 39.77
C ARG A 15 13.57 -10.58 38.36
N SER A 16 14.51 -11.41 37.93
CA SER A 16 15.07 -11.33 36.57
C SER A 16 14.01 -11.64 35.52
N ASN A 17 13.25 -12.73 35.71
CA ASN A 17 12.22 -13.18 34.79
C ASN A 17 11.04 -12.20 34.73
N SER A 18 10.60 -11.67 35.88
CA SER A 18 9.56 -10.63 35.90
C SER A 18 10.02 -9.33 35.24
N GLY A 19 11.29 -8.92 35.41
CA GLY A 19 11.87 -7.76 34.74
C GLY A 19 11.89 -7.90 33.20
N VAL A 20 12.29 -9.07 32.70
CA VAL A 20 12.30 -9.38 31.26
C VAL A 20 10.89 -9.39 30.68
N VAL A 21 9.93 -10.05 31.36
CA VAL A 21 8.52 -10.08 30.91
C VAL A 21 7.91 -8.67 30.88
N LYS A 22 8.17 -7.85 31.90
CA LYS A 22 7.67 -6.46 31.97
C LYS A 22 8.32 -5.56 30.91
N SER A 23 9.59 -5.79 30.59
CA SER A 23 10.29 -5.08 29.52
C SER A 23 9.72 -5.44 28.14
N ARG A 24 9.52 -6.73 27.88
CA ARG A 24 8.89 -7.22 26.63
C ARG A 24 7.45 -6.72 26.49
N SER A 25 6.66 -6.71 27.56
CA SER A 25 5.29 -6.18 27.52
C SER A 25 5.27 -4.68 27.26
N ARG A 26 6.20 -3.91 27.83
CA ARG A 26 6.33 -2.47 27.57
C ARG A 26 6.77 -2.19 26.14
N GLN A 27 7.69 -2.99 25.60
CA GLN A 27 8.11 -2.89 24.19
C GLN A 27 6.96 -3.22 23.24
N ALA A 28 6.18 -4.28 23.53
CA ALA A 28 5.00 -4.62 22.75
C ALA A 28 3.94 -3.50 22.79
N LEU A 29 3.71 -2.90 23.96
CA LEU A 29 2.82 -1.74 24.10
C LEU A 29 3.33 -0.53 23.34
N ALA A 30 4.63 -0.24 23.39
CA ALA A 30 5.24 0.86 22.66
C ALA A 30 5.16 0.64 21.13
N ALA A 31 5.40 -0.59 20.67
CA ALA A 31 5.26 -0.97 19.27
C ALA A 31 3.80 -0.85 18.81
N LEU A 32 2.84 -1.34 19.61
CA LEU A 32 1.41 -1.20 19.31
C LEU A 32 1.00 0.27 19.27
N ALA A 33 1.44 1.08 20.23
CA ALA A 33 1.17 2.51 20.26
C ALA A 33 1.74 3.22 19.04
N LEU A 34 2.96 2.85 18.61
CA LEU A 34 3.57 3.37 17.39
C LEU A 34 2.78 2.95 16.15
N CYS A 35 2.40 1.67 16.01
CA CYS A 35 1.58 1.19 14.90
C CYS A 35 0.25 1.94 14.83
N VAL A 36 -0.45 2.09 15.95
CA VAL A 36 -1.73 2.83 16.02
C VAL A 36 -1.51 4.29 15.63
N LEU A 37 -0.49 4.95 16.19
CA LEU A 37 -0.19 6.34 15.86
C LEU A 37 0.13 6.53 14.38
N THR A 38 0.98 5.67 13.82
CA THR A 38 1.31 5.70 12.39
C THR A 38 0.06 5.45 11.53
N SER A 39 -0.76 4.46 11.87
CA SER A 39 -2.02 4.20 11.15
C SER A 39 -3.00 5.37 11.24
N LEU A 40 -3.08 6.06 12.37
CA LEU A 40 -3.92 7.26 12.52
C LEU A 40 -3.41 8.43 11.67
N VAL A 41 -2.11 8.70 11.73
CA VAL A 41 -1.46 9.78 10.95
C VAL A 41 -1.63 9.54 9.44
N TYR A 42 -1.49 8.29 8.99
CA TYR A 42 -1.64 7.90 7.57
C TYR A 42 -3.05 7.43 7.21
N SER A 43 -4.04 7.59 8.08
CA SER A 43 -5.41 7.14 7.80
C SER A 43 -6.02 7.85 6.58
N ASN A 44 -5.60 9.08 6.32
CA ASN A 44 -5.98 9.84 5.13
C ASN A 44 -5.49 9.20 3.82
N SER A 45 -4.42 8.39 3.85
CA SER A 45 -3.93 7.68 2.66
C SER A 45 -4.93 6.67 2.12
N PHE A 46 -5.82 6.12 2.94
CA PHE A 46 -6.90 5.23 2.48
C PHE A 46 -8.00 5.98 1.69
N GLN A 47 -8.07 7.30 1.84
CA GLN A 47 -9.01 8.16 1.13
C GLN A 47 -8.32 8.97 0.03
N ALA A 48 -7.01 8.77 -0.17
CA ALA A 48 -6.28 9.44 -1.22
C ALA A 48 -6.83 8.97 -2.58
N GLY A 49 -7.21 9.93 -3.42
CA GLY A 49 -7.59 9.67 -4.80
C GLY A 49 -6.39 9.29 -5.66
N PHE A 50 -6.53 9.40 -6.98
CA PHE A 50 -5.40 9.20 -7.88
C PHE A 50 -4.30 10.25 -7.63
N ALA A 51 -3.09 9.77 -7.36
CA ALA A 51 -1.92 10.62 -7.14
C ALA A 51 -1.28 11.06 -8.47
N LEU A 52 -0.87 12.33 -8.54
CA LEU A 52 -0.03 12.91 -9.60
C LEU A 52 -0.40 12.43 -11.01
N ASP A 53 0.45 11.60 -11.61
CA ASP A 53 0.35 11.15 -12.99
C ASP A 53 -0.82 10.19 -13.22
N ASN A 54 -1.14 9.35 -12.23
CA ASN A 54 -2.27 8.41 -12.32
C ASN A 54 -3.58 9.15 -12.50
N ARG A 55 -3.70 10.36 -11.94
CA ARG A 55 -4.91 11.16 -12.10
C ARG A 55 -5.16 11.51 -13.56
N ARG A 56 -4.13 11.91 -14.31
CA ARG A 56 -4.31 12.23 -15.73
C ARG A 56 -4.55 10.96 -16.55
N LEU A 57 -3.74 9.94 -16.33
CA LEU A 57 -3.84 8.71 -17.12
C LEU A 57 -5.17 7.98 -16.92
N LEU A 58 -5.76 8.05 -15.72
CA LEU A 58 -7.02 7.37 -15.41
C LEU A 58 -8.25 8.25 -15.57
N LEU A 59 -8.13 9.57 -15.35
CA LEU A 59 -9.26 10.50 -15.48
C LEU A 59 -9.28 11.29 -16.79
N GLN A 60 -8.29 11.21 -17.65
CA GLN A 60 -8.21 12.04 -18.87
C GLN A 60 -7.84 11.26 -20.14
N ASP A 61 -7.15 10.12 -20.04
CA ASP A 61 -6.80 9.33 -21.22
C ASP A 61 -8.06 8.83 -21.95
N PRO A 62 -8.26 9.18 -23.23
CA PRO A 62 -9.44 8.73 -23.98
C PRO A 62 -9.34 7.24 -24.37
N ARG A 63 -8.13 6.67 -24.43
CA ARG A 63 -7.90 5.28 -24.87
C ARG A 63 -8.50 4.26 -23.91
N ILE A 64 -8.68 4.61 -22.64
CA ILE A 64 -9.16 3.67 -21.61
C ILE A 64 -10.69 3.71 -21.43
N ARG A 65 -11.40 4.62 -22.12
CA ARG A 65 -12.84 4.85 -21.87
C ARG A 65 -13.74 3.78 -22.45
N GLU A 66 -13.27 3.10 -23.48
CA GLU A 66 -14.04 2.08 -24.18
C GLU A 66 -13.11 0.97 -24.68
N ALA A 67 -13.50 -0.28 -24.45
CA ALA A 67 -12.79 -1.46 -24.95
C ALA A 67 -13.10 -1.68 -26.44
N SER A 68 -12.45 -0.89 -27.30
CA SER A 68 -12.60 -0.95 -28.75
C SER A 68 -11.29 -1.31 -29.45
N VAL A 69 -11.38 -1.85 -30.67
CA VAL A 69 -10.20 -2.16 -31.49
C VAL A 69 -9.40 -0.91 -31.79
N GLN A 70 -10.08 0.22 -32.00
CA GLN A 70 -9.48 1.52 -32.26
C GLN A 70 -8.64 1.99 -31.06
N ASN A 71 -9.19 1.88 -29.85
CA ASN A 71 -8.46 2.25 -28.63
C ASN A 71 -7.27 1.33 -28.38
N LEU A 72 -7.42 0.02 -28.62
CA LEU A 72 -6.29 -0.91 -28.56
C LEU A 72 -5.19 -0.53 -29.56
N GLN A 73 -5.54 -0.22 -30.80
CA GLN A 73 -4.57 0.25 -31.79
C GLN A 73 -3.86 1.53 -31.33
N LEU A 74 -4.58 2.50 -30.76
CA LEU A 74 -3.99 3.71 -30.19
C LEU A 74 -3.03 3.41 -29.04
N ILE A 75 -3.36 2.45 -28.17
CA ILE A 75 -2.51 2.01 -27.05
C ILE A 75 -1.18 1.43 -27.55
N PHE A 76 -1.21 0.61 -28.60
CA PHE A 76 0.00 0.00 -29.17
C PHE A 76 0.75 0.89 -30.17
N LYS A 77 0.16 2.00 -30.59
CA LYS A 77 0.79 2.94 -31.53
C LYS A 77 1.47 4.11 -30.83
N HIS A 78 0.89 4.59 -29.73
CA HIS A 78 1.34 5.81 -29.08
C HIS A 78 2.05 5.55 -27.75
N THR A 79 2.78 6.56 -27.31
CA THR A 79 3.54 6.54 -26.07
C THR A 79 2.62 6.66 -24.85
N TYR A 80 3.19 6.49 -23.66
CA TYR A 80 2.44 6.46 -22.40
C TYR A 80 1.69 7.78 -22.13
N TRP A 81 2.28 8.92 -22.52
CA TRP A 81 1.76 10.26 -22.21
C TRP A 81 0.81 10.84 -23.27
N TRP A 82 0.54 10.10 -24.35
CA TRP A 82 -0.43 10.51 -25.36
C TRP A 82 -1.83 10.61 -24.74
N PRO A 83 -2.68 11.60 -25.12
CA PRO A 83 -2.51 12.55 -26.21
C PRO A 83 -1.80 13.86 -25.83
N ASP A 84 -1.63 14.15 -24.53
CA ASP A 84 -1.14 15.45 -24.06
C ASP A 84 0.35 15.67 -24.31
N GLY A 85 1.09 14.60 -24.63
CA GLY A 85 2.44 14.67 -25.14
C GLY A 85 2.92 13.33 -25.66
N GLU A 86 3.98 13.34 -26.45
CA GLU A 86 4.70 12.13 -26.79
C GLU A 86 6.13 12.21 -26.28
N SER A 87 6.52 11.23 -25.46
CA SER A 87 7.88 11.09 -24.95
C SER A 87 8.35 9.65 -25.11
N GLY A 88 9.64 9.38 -24.94
CA GLY A 88 10.21 8.05 -25.14
C GLY A 88 9.68 6.93 -24.22
N LEU A 89 8.78 7.23 -23.28
CA LEU A 89 8.20 6.24 -22.39
C LEU A 89 7.07 5.47 -23.09
N TYR A 90 7.34 4.24 -23.52
CA TYR A 90 6.37 3.36 -24.17
C TYR A 90 5.94 2.22 -23.22
N ARG A 91 4.66 2.22 -22.79
CA ARG A 91 4.10 1.24 -21.83
C ARG A 91 2.71 0.72 -22.26
N PRO A 92 2.59 0.12 -23.45
CA PRO A 92 1.29 -0.27 -24.00
C PRO A 92 0.54 -1.30 -23.13
N ILE A 93 1.26 -2.24 -22.51
CA ILE A 93 0.65 -3.26 -21.64
C ILE A 93 0.06 -2.62 -20.37
N THR A 94 0.74 -1.62 -19.80
CA THR A 94 0.22 -0.86 -18.65
C THR A 94 -1.03 -0.06 -19.04
N THR A 95 -1.02 0.61 -20.18
CA THR A 95 -2.22 1.34 -20.63
C THR A 95 -3.37 0.38 -20.97
N ALA A 96 -3.08 -0.80 -21.52
CA ALA A 96 -4.07 -1.84 -21.76
C ALA A 96 -4.68 -2.40 -20.46
N SER A 97 -3.89 -2.56 -19.39
CA SER A 97 -4.42 -2.98 -18.08
C SER A 97 -5.29 -1.90 -17.43
N TYR A 98 -5.01 -0.62 -17.68
CA TYR A 98 -5.90 0.48 -17.32
C TYR A 98 -7.21 0.46 -18.10
N LEU A 99 -7.17 0.21 -19.42
CA LEU A 99 -8.37 0.02 -20.23
C LEU A 99 -9.23 -1.13 -19.69
N PHE A 100 -8.61 -2.27 -19.40
CA PHE A 100 -9.30 -3.42 -18.81
C PHE A 100 -9.99 -3.05 -17.49
N ASN A 101 -9.27 -2.36 -16.59
CA ASN A 101 -9.84 -1.90 -15.32
C ASN A 101 -11.01 -0.94 -15.51
N TYR A 102 -10.83 0.06 -16.38
CA TYR A 102 -11.79 1.14 -16.55
C TYR A 102 -13.06 0.63 -17.24
N ALA A 103 -12.90 0.07 -18.44
CA ALA A 103 -14.01 -0.23 -19.33
C ALA A 103 -14.60 -1.63 -19.14
N ILE A 104 -13.79 -2.62 -18.74
CA ILE A 104 -14.26 -4.02 -18.59
C ILE A 104 -14.66 -4.32 -17.14
N LEU A 105 -13.82 -3.98 -16.16
CA LEU A 105 -14.19 -4.16 -14.75
C LEU A 105 -15.13 -3.06 -14.22
N GLY A 106 -15.33 -1.98 -14.98
CA GLY A 106 -16.23 -0.89 -14.61
C GLY A 106 -15.76 -0.10 -13.38
N ASN A 107 -14.45 -0.07 -13.13
CA ASN A 107 -13.89 0.68 -12.00
C ASN A 107 -14.03 2.19 -12.20
N GLY A 108 -14.04 2.65 -13.46
CA GLY A 108 -14.20 4.06 -13.80
C GLY A 108 -13.22 4.93 -13.01
N ASP A 109 -13.73 5.97 -12.37
CA ASP A 109 -12.90 6.90 -11.60
C ASP A 109 -12.64 6.45 -10.14
N ARG A 110 -12.94 5.19 -9.79
CA ARG A 110 -12.79 4.66 -8.41
C ARG A 110 -11.37 4.10 -8.19
N PRO A 111 -10.52 4.74 -7.37
CA PRO A 111 -9.11 4.34 -7.22
C PRO A 111 -8.91 2.94 -6.64
N ALA A 112 -9.81 2.52 -5.74
CA ALA A 112 -9.72 1.25 -5.02
C ALA A 112 -9.57 0.03 -5.97
N GLY A 113 -10.23 0.05 -7.13
CA GLY A 113 -10.16 -1.05 -8.09
C GLY A 113 -8.80 -1.16 -8.80
N TYR A 114 -8.13 -0.04 -9.01
CA TYR A 114 -6.83 -0.02 -9.68
C TYR A 114 -5.71 -0.58 -8.81
N HIS A 115 -5.79 -0.40 -7.49
CA HIS A 115 -4.77 -0.88 -6.54
C HIS A 115 -4.64 -2.40 -6.46
N TRP A 116 -5.65 -3.16 -6.90
CA TRP A 116 -5.58 -4.63 -6.91
C TRP A 116 -4.81 -5.20 -8.10
N ILE A 117 -4.73 -4.46 -9.21
CA ILE A 117 -4.27 -4.97 -10.51
C ILE A 117 -3.09 -4.15 -11.04
N ASN A 118 -3.07 -2.85 -10.77
CA ASN A 118 -2.06 -1.91 -11.23
C ASN A 118 -1.40 -1.24 -10.02
N LEU A 119 -0.42 -1.92 -9.44
CA LEU A 119 0.47 -1.40 -8.39
C LEU A 119 1.82 -1.03 -9.00
#